data_AF-A0AAV6XWF6-F1
#
_entry.id   AF-A0AAV6XWF6-F1
#
_cell.length_a   1.000
_cell.length_b   1.000
_cell.length_c   1.000
_cell.angle_alpha   90.00
_cell.angle_beta   90.00
_cell.angle_gamma   90.00
#
_symmetry.space_group_name_H-M   'P 1'
#
loop_
_entity.id
_entity.type
_entity.pdbx_description
1 polymer ?
#
loop_
_entity_poly.entity_id
_entity_poly.type
_entity_poly.pdbx_seq_one_letter_code
_entity_poly.pdbx_strand_id
1 'polypeptide(L)'
;MRGHNSMENQGKKVLLTSNGDEISINIAYHLAQRGCRLVLMGNEGQLRSAADKIKGSLSGVVSVEVVGLDMEEESEAVFDDAVEKARRVLGNLDAFVNCYSYEGELTD
;
A
#
# COMPACT_ATOMS: atom_id res chain seq x y z
N MET A 1 -5.82 26.60 18.37
CA MET A 1 -4.73 25.67 18.00
C MET A 1 -4.71 24.51 18.99
N ARG A 2 -5.22 23.34 18.62
CA ARG A 2 -5.06 22.10 19.39
C ARG A 2 -4.53 21.04 18.43
N GLY A 3 -3.21 20.89 18.39
CA GLY A 3 -2.57 19.79 17.70
C GLY A 3 -2.84 18.52 18.48
N HIS A 4 -3.79 17.72 18.02
CA HIS A 4 -3.87 16.31 18.41
C HIS A 4 -2.66 15.59 17.81
N ASN A 5 -1.59 15.52 18.60
CA ASN A 5 -0.42 14.72 18.32
C ASN A 5 -0.73 13.26 18.71
N SER A 6 -1.55 12.56 17.92
CA SER A 6 -1.80 11.12 18.11
C SER A 6 -0.59 10.34 17.57
N MET A 7 0.27 9.95 18.50
CA MET A 7 1.42 9.06 18.36
C MET A 7 0.98 7.60 18.09
N GLU A 8 -0.08 7.40 17.28
CA GLU A 8 -0.79 6.11 17.17
C GLU A 8 -0.41 5.30 15.92
N ASN A 9 0.57 5.75 15.13
CA ASN A 9 0.94 5.09 13.86
C ASN A 9 2.46 4.97 13.61
N GLN A 10 3.32 5.33 14.57
CA GLN A 10 4.76 5.12 14.40
C GLN A 10 5.08 3.62 14.37
N GLY A 11 5.54 3.12 13.23
CA GLY A 11 5.93 1.72 13.06
C GLY A 11 4.80 0.73 12.74
N LYS A 12 3.57 1.23 12.49
CA LYS A 12 2.47 0.35 12.04
C LYS A 12 2.74 -0.17 10.64
N LYS A 13 2.33 -1.42 10.44
CA LYS A 13 2.63 -2.21 9.24
C LYS A 13 1.38 -2.36 8.42
N VAL A 14 1.30 -1.63 7.33
CA VAL A 14 0.09 -1.51 6.52
C VAL A 14 0.34 -2.09 5.14
N LEU A 15 -0.51 -3.03 4.73
CA LEU A 15 -0.56 -3.52 3.36
C LEU A 15 -1.67 -2.77 2.63
N LEU A 16 -1.33 -2.11 1.53
CA LEU A 16 -2.25 -1.37 0.69
C LEU A 16 -2.25 -1.99 -0.70
N THR A 17 -3.41 -2.50 -1.14
CA THR A 17 -3.59 -2.95 -2.53
C THR A 17 -4.11 -1.79 -3.37
N SER A 18 -3.56 -1.60 -4.57
CA SER A 18 -3.95 -0.51 -5.47
C SER A 18 -3.60 -0.82 -6.92
N ASN A 19 -4.46 -0.39 -7.84
CA ASN A 19 -4.18 -0.44 -9.27
C ASN A 19 -3.30 0.74 -9.76
N GLY A 20 -2.73 1.53 -8.84
CA GLY A 20 -1.91 2.71 -9.18
C GLY A 20 -2.70 4.02 -9.22
N ASP A 21 -3.92 4.05 -8.69
CA ASP A 21 -4.74 5.27 -8.60
C ASP A 21 -4.14 6.32 -7.66
N GLU A 22 -4.40 7.59 -8.00
CA GLU A 22 -3.91 8.75 -7.23
C GLU A 22 -4.42 8.75 -5.78
N ILE A 23 -5.64 8.25 -5.56
CA ILE A 23 -6.26 8.15 -4.23
C ILE A 23 -5.43 7.22 -3.34
N SER A 24 -5.15 6.02 -3.83
CA SER A 24 -4.38 5.00 -3.14
C SER A 24 -2.96 5.46 -2.83
N ILE A 25 -2.33 6.17 -3.77
CA ILE A 25 -1.00 6.76 -3.62
C ILE A 25 -1.01 7.84 -2.53
N ASN A 26 -2.05 8.68 -2.50
CA ASN A 26 -2.18 9.72 -1.49
C ASN A 26 -2.40 9.15 -0.09
N ILE A 27 -3.16 8.06 0.05
CA ILE A 27 -3.31 7.32 1.31
C ILE A 27 -1.94 6.76 1.75
N ALA A 28 -1.23 6.11 0.83
CA ALA A 28 0.09 5.56 1.12
C ALA A 28 1.09 6.65 1.52
N TYR A 29 1.06 7.80 0.87
CA TYR A 29 1.87 8.98 1.20
C TYR A 29 1.56 9.49 2.61
N HIS A 30 0.28 9.64 2.96
CA HIS A 30 -0.13 10.08 4.29
C HIS A 30 0.27 9.09 5.39
N LEU A 31 0.21 7.79 5.12
CA LEU A 31 0.64 6.76 6.07
C LEU A 31 2.17 6.74 6.23
N ALA A 32 2.90 6.85 5.12
CA ALA A 32 4.35 6.96 5.11
C ALA A 32 4.84 8.22 5.86
N GLN A 33 4.16 9.35 5.68
CA GLN A 33 4.43 10.59 6.42
C GLN A 33 4.29 10.45 7.93
N ARG A 34 3.39 9.56 8.38
CA ARG A 34 3.20 9.26 9.80
C ARG A 34 4.25 8.30 10.37
N GLY A 35 5.20 7.83 9.56
CA GLY A 35 6.21 6.86 9.96
C GLY A 35 5.70 5.42 9.97
N CYS A 36 4.66 5.12 9.18
CA CYS A 36 4.21 3.75 8.98
C CYS A 36 5.15 3.03 8.00
N ARG A 37 5.24 1.72 8.16
CA ARG A 37 5.90 0.82 7.22
C ARG A 37 4.82 0.26 6.30
N LEU A 38 4.91 0.61 5.03
CA LEU A 38 3.88 0.28 4.04
C LEU A 38 4.40 -0.68 2.99
N VAL A 39 3.54 -1.60 2.58
CA VAL A 39 3.71 -2.37 1.35
C VAL A 39 2.58 -2.03 0.40
N LEU A 40 2.93 -1.62 -0.80
CA LEU A 40 2.04 -1.36 -1.92
C LEU A 40 1.98 -2.61 -2.79
N MET A 41 0.78 -3.10 -3.07
CA MET A 41 0.56 -4.32 -3.85
C MET A 41 -0.35 -4.06 -5.04
N GLY A 42 0.07 -4.46 -6.23
CA GLY A 42 -0.64 -4.17 -7.49
C GLY A 42 0.32 -3.96 -8.65
N ASN A 43 -0.06 -3.15 -9.63
CA ASN A 43 0.72 -3.00 -10.85
C ASN A 43 2.12 -2.40 -10.57
N GLU A 44 3.16 -3.21 -10.76
CA GLU A 44 4.53 -2.88 -10.33
C GLU A 44 5.04 -1.57 -10.96
N GLY A 45 4.74 -1.33 -12.24
CA GLY A 45 5.22 -0.14 -12.97
C GLY A 45 4.69 1.16 -12.37
N GLN A 46 3.38 1.23 -12.14
CA GLN A 46 2.71 2.39 -11.55
C GLN A 46 3.10 2.56 -10.08
N LEU A 47 3.10 1.47 -9.31
CA LEU A 47 3.44 1.49 -7.89
C LEU A 47 4.90 1.86 -7.63
N ARG A 48 5.84 1.43 -8.48
CA ARG A 48 7.25 1.79 -8.34
C ARG A 48 7.46 3.28 -8.54
N SER A 49 6.83 3.86 -9.56
CA SER A 49 6.85 5.31 -9.77
C SER A 49 6.23 6.07 -8.60
N ALA A 50 5.10 5.58 -8.07
CA ALA A 50 4.46 6.18 -6.91
C ALA A 50 5.34 6.09 -5.66
N ALA A 51 5.91 4.92 -5.37
CA ALA A 51 6.78 4.69 -4.23
C ALA A 51 8.04 5.57 -4.28
N ASP A 52 8.63 5.73 -5.46
CA ASP A 52 9.77 6.63 -5.68
C ASP A 52 9.37 8.09 -5.41
N LYS A 53 8.22 8.53 -5.93
CA LYS A 53 7.69 9.89 -5.72
C LYS A 53 7.39 10.18 -4.24
N ILE A 54 6.86 9.18 -3.52
CA ILE A 54 6.62 9.23 -2.07
C ILE A 54 7.96 9.35 -1.34
N LYS A 55 8.93 8.46 -1.62
CA LYS A 55 10.27 8.49 -1.01
C LYS A 55 11.03 9.78 -1.29
N GLY A 56 10.89 10.34 -2.49
CA GLY A 56 11.52 11.60 -2.88
C GLY A 56 10.85 12.83 -2.25
N SER A 57 9.54 12.79 -2.03
CA SER A 57 8.78 13.90 -1.43
C SER A 57 8.86 13.92 0.09
N LEU A 58 9.08 12.76 0.72
CA LEU A 58 9.20 12.64 2.17
C LEU A 58 10.66 12.69 2.60
N SER A 59 11.04 13.79 3.24
CA SER A 59 12.35 13.93 3.88
C SER A 59 12.39 13.12 5.19
N GLY A 60 12.66 11.82 5.09
CA GLY A 60 12.71 10.90 6.23
C GLY A 60 12.94 9.43 5.85
N VAL A 61 13.09 8.57 6.86
CA VAL A 61 13.18 7.11 6.66
C VAL A 61 11.79 6.56 6.35
N VAL A 62 11.44 6.58 5.06
CA VAL A 62 10.18 6.03 4.56
C VAL A 62 10.38 4.57 4.16
N SER A 63 9.73 3.66 4.89
CA SER A 63 9.75 2.23 4.57
C SER A 63 8.54 1.89 3.72
N VAL A 64 8.62 2.21 2.43
CA VAL A 64 7.62 1.82 1.41
C VAL A 64 8.23 0.76 0.51
N GLU A 65 7.64 -0.43 0.53
CA GLU A 65 7.97 -1.54 -0.36
C GLU A 65 6.85 -1.74 -1.40
N VAL A 66 7.23 -2.26 -2.56
CA VAL A 66 6.31 -2.54 -3.66
C VAL A 66 6.36 -4.03 -3.94
N VAL A 67 5.20 -4.65 -3.99
CA VAL A 67 5.00 -6.03 -4.41
C VAL A 67 4.20 -5.99 -5.71
N GLY A 68 4.84 -6.39 -6.80
CA GLY A 68 4.16 -6.58 -8.07
C GLY A 68 3.09 -7.64 -7.95
N LEU A 69 1.85 -7.26 -8.24
CA LEU A 69 0.73 -8.16 -8.42
C LEU A 69 0.09 -7.81 -9.77
N ASP A 70 0.03 -8.80 -10.65
CA ASP A 70 -0.72 -8.69 -11.89
C ASP A 70 -2.21 -8.94 -11.57
N MET A 71 -2.97 -7.84 -11.44
CA MET A 71 -4.41 -7.90 -11.14
C MET A 71 -5.25 -8.38 -12.33
N GLU A 72 -4.64 -8.50 -13.52
CA GLU A 72 -5.26 -9.09 -14.71
C GLU A 72 -5.21 -10.63 -14.67
N GLU A 73 -4.26 -11.22 -13.91
CA GLU A 73 -4.31 -12.63 -13.58
C GLU A 73 -5.35 -12.84 -12.47
N GLU A 74 -6.54 -13.35 -12.84
CA GLU A 74 -7.57 -13.88 -11.93
C GLU A 74 -7.14 -15.21 -11.28
N SER A 75 -5.85 -15.37 -11.01
CA SER A 75 -5.30 -16.56 -10.38
C SER A 75 -5.14 -16.26 -8.89
N GLU A 76 -6.02 -16.85 -8.07
CA GLU A 76 -6.01 -16.70 -6.61
C GLU A 76 -4.63 -17.00 -6.01
N ALA A 77 -3.88 -17.91 -6.64
CA ALA A 77 -2.50 -18.25 -6.27
C ALA A 77 -1.51 -17.08 -6.39
N VAL A 78 -1.70 -16.20 -7.38
CA VAL A 78 -0.85 -15.01 -7.59
C VAL A 78 -1.15 -13.95 -6.53
N PHE A 79 -2.42 -13.82 -6.15
CA PHE A 79 -2.83 -12.97 -5.04
C PHE A 79 -2.29 -13.47 -3.70
N ASP A 80 -2.44 -14.77 -3.41
CA ASP A 80 -1.94 -15.38 -2.17
C ASP A 80 -0.41 -15.26 -2.05
N ASP A 81 0.34 -15.53 -3.12
CA ASP A 81 1.80 -15.38 -3.14
C ASP A 81 2.25 -13.93 -2.90
N ALA A 82 1.57 -12.96 -3.51
CA ALA A 82 1.90 -11.55 -3.32
C ALA A 82 1.51 -11.05 -1.92
N VAL A 83 0.41 -11.52 -1.34
CA VAL A 83 0.05 -11.26 0.06
C VAL A 83 1.08 -11.92 1.00
N GLU A 84 1.52 -13.14 0.71
CA GLU A 84 2.56 -13.82 1.49
C GLU A 84 3.88 -13.04 1.45
N LYS A 85 4.30 -12.59 0.27
CA LYS A 85 5.49 -11.75 0.09
C LYS A 85 5.39 -10.47 0.89
N ALA A 86 4.27 -9.75 0.78
CA ALA A 86 4.01 -8.54 1.55
C ALA A 86 4.05 -8.80 3.06
N ARG A 87 3.42 -9.89 3.51
CA ARG A 87 3.43 -10.30 4.91
C ARG A 87 4.83 -10.66 5.39
N ARG A 88 5.65 -11.32 4.57
CA ARG A 88 7.05 -11.68 4.87
C ARG A 88 7.94 -10.45 4.98
N VAL A 89 7.75 -9.48 4.09
CA VAL A 89 8.42 -8.17 4.10
C VAL A 89 8.11 -7.40 5.39
N LEU A 90 6.83 -7.33 5.76
CA LEU A 90 6.39 -6.63 6.97
C LEU A 90 6.69 -7.45 8.25
N GLY A 91 6.78 -8.77 8.13
CA GLY A 91 6.88 -9.74 9.23
C GLY A 91 5.56 -9.93 9.98
N ASN A 92 4.88 -8.84 10.33
CA ASN A 92 3.58 -8.84 11.00
C ASN A 92 2.74 -7.66 10.50
N LEU A 93 1.50 -7.94 10.09
CA LEU A 93 0.58 -6.97 9.51
C LEU A 93 -0.31 -6.37 10.61
N ASP A 94 -0.35 -5.04 10.72
CA ASP A 94 -1.19 -4.31 11.68
C ASP A 94 -2.52 -3.90 11.04
N ALA A 95 -2.50 -3.49 9.77
CA ALA A 95 -3.69 -3.09 9.04
C ALA A 95 -3.62 -3.48 7.56
N PHE A 96 -4.77 -3.82 6.98
CA PHE A 96 -4.93 -4.08 5.56
C PHE A 96 -5.90 -3.07 4.97
N VAL A 97 -5.48 -2.36 3.92
CA VAL A 97 -6.29 -1.38 3.20
C VAL A 97 -6.48 -1.91 1.79
N ASN A 98 -7.65 -2.49 1.53
CA ASN A 98 -8.03 -2.85 0.17
C ASN A 98 -8.61 -1.61 -0.51
N CYS A 99 -7.84 -0.98 -1.39
CA CYS A 99 -8.32 0.15 -2.21
C CYS A 99 -8.67 -0.31 -3.64
N TYR A 100 -8.79 -1.62 -3.83
CA TYR A 100 -9.27 -2.21 -5.07
C TYR A 100 -10.81 -2.14 -5.10
N SER A 101 -11.36 -1.28 -5.96
CA SER A 101 -12.76 -1.40 -6.36
C SER A 101 -12.82 -2.50 -7.42
N TYR A 102 -13.28 -3.68 -7.03
CA TYR A 102 -13.92 -4.57 -7.98
C TYR A 102 -15.27 -3.93 -8.28
N GLU A 103 -15.38 -3.21 -9.40
CA GLU A 103 -16.67 -2.90 -10.00
C GLU A 103 -17.23 -4.23 -10.48
N GLY A 104 -17.92 -4.95 -9.59
CA GLY A 104 -18.68 -6.12 -9.99
C GLY A 104 -19.59 -5.70 -11.13
N GLU A 105 -19.55 -6.42 -12.24
CA GLU A 105 -20.57 -6.28 -13.27
C GLU A 105 -21.92 -6.48 -12.59
N LEU A 106 -22.68 -5.39 -12.45
CA LEU A 106 -24.10 -5.46 -12.15
C LEU A 106 -24.74 -6.14 -13.36
N THR A 107 -24.78 -7.47 -13.35
CA THR A 107 -25.69 -8.23 -14.20
C THR A 107 -27.10 -7.78 -13.82
N ASP A 108 -27.77 -7.15 -14.80
CA ASP A 108 -29.22 -6.94 -14.84
C ASP A 108 -29.94 -8.27 -15.04
#